data_AF-X1I7X5-F1
#
_entry.id   AF-X1I7X5-F1
#
_cell.length_a   1.000
_cell.length_b   1.000
_cell.length_c   1.000
_cell.angle_alpha   90.00
_cell.angle_beta   90.00
_cell.angle_gamma   90.00
#
_symmetry.space_group_name_H-M   'P 1'
#
loop_
_entity.id
_entity.type
_entity.pdbx_description
1 polymer ?
#
loop_
_entity_poly.entity_id
_entity_poly.type
_entity_poly.pdbx_seq_one_letter_code
_entity_poly.pdbx_strand_id
1 'polypeptide(L)'
;MWVGLEAEEYDRVYRDKDLLKRIVSYFSPYKRAMIFVIFFLTISSLTTAFLPIITSLIISNLETSPDLIYIVFLILLIFILSTSS
;
A
#
# COMPACT_ATOMS: atom_id res chain seq x y z
N MET A 1 3.93 52.39 18.05
CA MET A 1 3.50 51.30 18.94
C MET A 1 3.41 50.04 18.10
N TRP A 2 4.35 49.11 18.26
CA TRP A 2 4.28 47.77 17.68
C TRP A 2 4.02 46.82 18.85
N VAL A 3 2.74 46.55 19.12
CA VAL A 3 2.30 45.58 20.13
C VAL A 3 1.54 44.52 19.35
N GLY A 4 2.28 43.55 18.81
CA GLY A 4 1.75 42.49 17.97
C GLY A 4 2.68 41.29 17.83
N LEU A 5 3.68 41.18 18.71
CA LEU A 5 4.63 40.07 18.79
C LEU A 5 4.87 39.66 20.26
N GLU A 6 3.91 39.92 21.15
CA GLU A 6 3.88 39.23 22.43
C GLU A 6 3.26 37.87 22.18
N ALA A 7 3.86 36.81 22.72
CA ALA A 7 3.35 35.45 22.61
C ALA A 7 1.90 35.44 23.10
N GLU A 8 0.95 35.36 22.17
CA GLU A 8 -0.47 35.31 22.50
C GLU A 8 -0.71 34.10 23.41
N GLU A 9 -1.64 34.21 24.36
CA GLU A 9 -2.13 33.14 25.25
C GLU A 9 -2.60 31.86 24.52
N TYR A 10 -2.58 31.89 23.19
CA TYR A 10 -2.84 30.78 22.30
C TYR A 10 -1.64 29.85 22.04
N ASP A 11 -0.45 30.14 22.56
CA ASP A 11 0.74 29.29 22.43
C ASP A 11 0.62 28.02 23.29
N ARG A 12 -0.31 27.15 22.90
CA ARG A 12 -0.48 25.84 23.51
C ARG A 12 0.62 24.93 23.01
N VAL A 13 1.61 24.67 23.86
CA VAL A 13 2.64 23.66 23.62
C VAL A 13 2.00 22.28 23.72
N TYR A 14 1.71 21.67 22.58
CA TYR A 14 1.25 20.28 22.50
C TYR A 14 2.44 19.35 22.27
N ARG A 15 2.38 18.16 22.87
CA ARG A 15 3.31 17.09 22.52
C ARG A 15 2.85 16.42 21.24
N ASP A 16 3.79 15.96 20.42
CA ASP A 16 3.50 15.30 19.13
C ASP A 16 2.51 14.13 19.26
N LYS A 17 2.62 13.37 20.35
CA LYS A 17 1.70 12.25 20.66
C LYS A 17 0.26 12.72 20.83
N ASP A 18 0.05 13.88 21.45
CA ASP A 18 -1.27 14.46 21.70
C ASP A 18 -1.89 14.95 20.38
N LEU A 19 -1.07 15.53 19.49
CA LEU A 19 -1.48 15.94 18.14
C LEU A 19 -1.80 14.73 17.25
N LEU A 20 -0.95 13.70 17.24
CA LEU A 20 -1.18 12.48 16.46
C LEU A 20 -2.45 11.75 16.90
N LYS A 21 -2.68 11.64 18.21
CA LYS A 21 -3.92 11.06 18.75
C LYS A 21 -5.16 11.80 18.26
N ARG A 22 -5.09 13.14 18.21
CA ARG A 22 -6.18 13.99 17.72
C ARG A 22 -6.44 13.80 16.22
N ILE A 23 -5.38 13.75 15.42
CA ILE A 23 -5.46 13.46 13.98
C ILE A 23 -6.12 12.11 13.75
N VAL A 24 -5.63 11.04 14.40
CA VAL A 24 -6.18 9.69 14.27
C VAL A 24 -7.64 9.61 14.74
N SER A 25 -8.01 10.40 15.74
CA SER A 25 -9.40 10.48 16.23
C SER A 25 -10.38 11.01 15.16
N TYR A 26 -9.96 11.92 14.29
CA TYR A 26 -10.82 12.40 13.20
C TYR A 26 -11.15 11.31 12.17
N PHE A 27 -10.26 10.34 12.01
CA PHE A 27 -10.49 9.17 11.15
C PHE A 27 -11.31 8.06 11.84
N SER A 28 -11.56 8.17 13.14
CA SER A 28 -12.32 7.20 13.93
C SER A 28 -13.68 6.78 13.34
N PRO A 29 -14.56 7.71 12.92
CA PRO A 29 -15.84 7.33 12.31
C PRO A 29 -15.70 6.55 10.99
N TYR A 30 -14.60 6.72 10.26
CA TYR A 30 -14.35 6.09 8.96
C TYR A 30 -13.40 4.88 9.03
N LYS A 31 -13.09 4.38 10.23
CA LYS A 31 -12.16 3.25 10.43
C LYS A 31 -12.49 2.03 9.56
N ARG A 32 -13.78 1.70 9.42
CA ARG A 32 -14.21 0.56 8.58
C ARG A 32 -13.86 0.76 7.11
N ALA A 33 -14.20 1.92 6.56
CA ALA A 33 -13.87 2.28 5.18
C ALA A 33 -12.35 2.31 4.97
N MET A 34 -11.60 2.87 5.93
CA MET A 34 -10.14 2.90 5.90
C MET A 34 -9.53 1.49 5.87
N ILE A 35 -10.06 0.56 6.68
CA ILE A 35 -9.62 -0.84 6.67
C ILE A 35 -9.84 -1.48 5.30
N PHE A 36 -11.00 -1.25 4.67
CA PHE A 36 -11.24 -1.76 3.30
C PHE A 36 -10.24 -1.18 2.31
N VAL A 37 -10.01 0.13 2.32
CA VAL A 37 -9.03 0.78 1.43
C VAL A 37 -7.64 0.18 1.65
N ILE A 38 -7.19 0.09 2.89
CA ILE A 38 -5.87 -0.49 3.23
C ILE A 38 -5.80 -1.95 2.76
N PHE A 39 -6.85 -2.73 2.96
CA PHE A 39 -6.90 -4.13 2.55
C PHE A 39 -6.77 -4.28 1.03
N PHE A 40 -7.60 -3.58 0.26
CA PHE A 40 -7.54 -3.64 -1.21
C PHE A 40 -6.24 -3.07 -1.76
N LEU A 41 -5.73 -1.99 -1.16
CA LEU A 41 -4.44 -1.41 -1.53
C LEU A 41 -3.29 -2.39 -1.25
N THR A 42 -3.35 -3.11 -0.12
CA THR A 42 -2.35 -4.12 0.23
C THR A 42 -2.39 -5.26 -0.77
N ILE A 43 -3.58 -5.78 -1.11
CA ILE A 43 -3.73 -6.84 -2.13
C ILE A 43 -3.20 -6.36 -3.48
N SER A 44 -3.56 -5.15 -3.90
CA SER A 44 -3.09 -4.55 -5.15
C SER A 44 -1.56 -4.44 -5.18
N SER A 45 -0.96 -3.91 -4.12
CA SER A 45 0.50 -3.81 -4.00
C SER A 45 1.16 -5.19 -4.01
N LEU A 46 0.56 -6.16 -3.32
CA LEU A 46 1.09 -7.51 -3.25
C LEU A 46 1.06 -8.19 -4.63
N THR A 47 -0.03 -8.03 -5.39
CA THR A 47 -0.12 -8.47 -6.79
C THR A 47 1.04 -7.93 -7.61
N THR A 48 1.30 -6.63 -7.55
CA THR A 48 2.43 -6.02 -8.30
C THR A 48 3.79 -6.55 -7.87
N ALA A 49 3.98 -6.84 -6.57
CA ALA A 49 5.21 -7.38 -6.03
C ALA A 49 5.45 -8.86 -6.41
N PHE A 50 4.39 -9.63 -6.65
CA PHE A 50 4.49 -11.04 -7.04
C PHE A 50 4.86 -11.27 -8.51
N LEU A 51 4.58 -10.32 -9.42
CA LEU A 51 4.93 -10.43 -10.84
C LEU A 51 6.39 -10.90 -11.07
N PRO A 52 7.43 -10.25 -10.53
CA PRO A 52 8.82 -10.65 -10.78
C PRO A 52 9.16 -12.06 -10.26
N ILE A 53 8.52 -12.50 -9.17
CA ILE A 53 8.70 -13.85 -8.61
C ILE A 53 8.11 -14.90 -9.55
N ILE A 54 6.92 -14.65 -10.09
CA ILE A 54 6.30 -15.58 -11.05
C ILE A 54 7.13 -15.64 -12.34
N THR A 55 7.64 -14.50 -12.81
CA THR A 55 8.51 -14.44 -13.99
C THR A 55 9.78 -15.27 -13.80
N SER A 56 10.43 -15.20 -12.64
CA SER A 56 11.63 -16.01 -12.39
C SER A 56 11.32 -17.51 -12.37
N LEU A 57 10.19 -17.91 -11.78
CA LEU A 57 9.74 -19.30 -11.77
C LEU A 57 9.50 -19.83 -13.19
N ILE A 58 8.90 -19.04 -14.08
CA ILE A 58 8.72 -19.42 -15.48
C ILE A 58 10.08 -19.70 -16.12
N ILE A 59 11.01 -18.75 -16.01
CA ILE A 59 12.34 -18.85 -16.64
C ILE A 59 13.08 -20.11 -16.14
N SER A 60 13.08 -20.37 -14.83
CA SER A 60 13.72 -21.56 -14.27
C SER A 60 13.08 -22.88 -14.71
N ASN A 61 11.75 -22.90 -14.90
CA ASN A 61 11.06 -24.10 -15.39
C ASN A 61 11.33 -24.36 -16.87
N LEU A 62 11.53 -23.31 -17.69
CA LEU A 62 11.98 -23.49 -19.08
C LEU A 62 13.36 -24.15 -19.18
N GLU A 63 14.25 -23.89 -18.22
CA GLU A 63 15.63 -24.41 -18.22
C GLU A 63 15.72 -25.87 -17.78
N THR A 64 14.92 -26.28 -16.80
CA THR A 64 15.10 -27.58 -16.13
C THR A 64 14.23 -28.70 -16.72
N SER A 65 12.97 -28.41 -17.01
CA SER A 65 12.00 -29.40 -17.48
C SER A 65 10.80 -28.69 -18.10
N PRO A 66 10.80 -28.48 -19.44
CA PRO A 66 9.78 -27.69 -20.09
C PRO A 66 8.45 -28.45 -20.21
N ASP A 67 7.61 -28.32 -19.18
CA ASP A 67 6.19 -28.66 -19.28
C ASP A 67 5.44 -27.49 -19.92
N LEU A 68 5.06 -27.68 -21.19
CA LEU A 68 4.39 -26.66 -21.99
C LEU A 68 3.05 -26.21 -21.38
N ILE A 69 2.32 -27.12 -20.70
CA ILE A 69 1.02 -26.79 -20.11
C ILE A 69 1.21 -25.87 -18.92
N TYR A 70 2.20 -26.17 -18.07
CA TYR A 70 2.52 -25.37 -16.89
C TYR A 70 3.05 -23.98 -17.27
N ILE A 71 3.91 -23.89 -18.28
CA ILE A 71 4.46 -22.62 -18.77
C ILE A 71 3.36 -21.73 -19.37
N VAL A 72 2.50 -22.28 -20.23
CA VAL A 72 1.37 -21.53 -20.82
C VAL A 72 0.42 -21.04 -19.73
N PHE A 73 0.15 -21.86 -18.71
CA PHE A 73 -0.65 -21.45 -17.55
C PHE A 73 -0.04 -20.25 -16.81
N LEU A 74 1.26 -20.28 -16.52
CA LEU A 74 1.93 -19.17 -15.84
C LEU A 74 2.00 -17.88 -16.69
N ILE A 75 2.17 -18.00 -18.02
CA ILE A 75 2.13 -16.86 -18.93
C ILE A 75 0.73 -16.21 -18.93
N LEU A 76 -0.34 -17.01 -19.02
CA LEU A 76 -1.71 -16.52 -18.94
C LEU A 76 -1.99 -15.86 -17.59
N LEU A 77 -1.49 -16.44 -16.49
CA LEU A 77 -1.61 -15.88 -15.16
C LEU A 77 -0.97 -14.49 -15.08
N ILE A 78 0.26 -14.31 -15.58
CA ILE A 78 0.92 -12.99 -15.62
C ILE A 78 0.17 -12.01 -16.52
N PHE A 79 -0.30 -12.45 -17.69
CA PHE A 79 -1.04 -11.60 -18.61
C PHE A 79 -2.31 -11.03 -17.95
N ILE A 80 -3.08 -11.88 -17.26
CA ILE A 80 -4.27 -11.45 -16.51
C ILE A 80 -3.89 -10.46 -15.40
N LEU A 81 -2.83 -10.73 -14.63
CA LEU A 81 -2.39 -9.84 -13.56
C LEU A 81 -1.92 -8.48 -14.12
N SER A 82 -1.20 -8.47 -15.23
CA SER A 82 -0.69 -7.25 -15.88
C SER A 82 -1.78 -6.38 -16.52
N THR A 83 -2.86 -6.98 -17.02
CA THR A 83 -3.97 -6.25 -17.66
C THR A 83 -4.94 -5.66 -16.66
N SER A 84 -4.93 -6.18 -15.42
CA SER A 84 -5.77 -5.70 -14.31
C SER A 84 -5.20 -4.52 -13.53
N SER A 85 -3.95 -4.12 -13.80
CA SER A 85 -3.26 -2.96 -13.20
C SER A 85 -3.33 -1.75 -14.13
#